data_AF-A0A061GVI0-F1
#
_entry.id   AF-A0A061GVI0-F1
#
_cell.length_a   1.000
_cell.length_b   1.000
_cell.length_c   1.000
_cell.angle_alpha   90.00
_cell.angle_beta   90.00
_cell.angle_gamma   90.00
#
_symmetry.space_group_name_H-M   'P 1'
#
loop_
_entity.id
_entity.type
_entity.pdbx_description
1 polymer ?
#
loop_
_entity_poly.entity_id
_entity_poly.type
_entity_poly.pdbx_seq_one_letter_code
_entity_poly.pdbx_strand_id
1 'polypeptide(L)'
;MATTLANRAATNQTIGLSRLVSNFFRNLSTASSTQNPRASSSSASKKPKRKKKKNLFEVAQFLPNWGLGYHMAKTHWTDVSYQITKINLYKDGRHGKAWGVVHKDDAPKKVSGVHKRCWRYLPHLSKPEKMTPHL
;
A
#
# COMPACT_ATOMS: atom_id res chain seq x y z
N MET A 1 -28.05 8.94 62.58
CA MET A 1 -26.78 9.67 62.36
C MET A 1 -27.00 10.69 61.26
N ALA A 2 -26.55 11.94 61.43
CA ALA A 2 -26.87 13.08 60.55
C ALA A 2 -25.61 13.64 59.82
N THR A 3 -25.82 14.38 58.72
CA THR A 3 -25.05 15.55 58.14
C THR A 3 -23.50 15.61 58.24
N THR A 4 -22.67 16.10 57.29
CA THR A 4 -22.72 17.21 56.28
C THR A 4 -21.94 16.82 54.98
N LEU A 5 -21.81 17.56 53.86
CA LEU A 5 -22.21 18.91 53.37
C LEU A 5 -21.18 20.10 53.41
N ALA A 6 -20.10 20.04 52.61
CA ALA A 6 -19.33 21.19 52.02
C ALA A 6 -18.38 20.65 50.91
N ASN A 7 -18.16 21.19 49.69
CA ASN A 7 -18.44 22.42 48.95
C ASN A 7 -17.42 23.59 49.07
N ARG A 8 -17.08 24.23 47.92
CA ARG A 8 -16.06 25.29 47.61
C ARG A 8 -14.66 24.81 47.16
N ALA A 9 -13.95 25.48 46.24
CA ALA A 9 -14.28 26.65 45.39
C ALA A 9 -13.47 26.64 44.06
N ALA A 10 -13.88 27.47 43.09
CA ALA A 10 -13.25 27.62 41.78
C ALA A 10 -12.21 28.76 41.73
N THR A 11 -11.26 28.68 40.80
CA THR A 11 -10.58 29.85 40.23
C THR A 11 -10.44 29.71 38.70
N ASN A 12 -10.71 30.81 37.99
CA ASN A 12 -10.50 30.92 36.54
C ASN A 12 -9.05 31.35 36.28
N GLN A 13 -8.42 30.81 35.24
CA GLN A 13 -7.20 31.35 34.64
C GLN A 13 -7.40 31.43 33.13
N THR A 14 -7.61 32.63 32.62
CA THR A 14 -7.72 32.96 31.20
C THR A 14 -6.35 33.34 30.63
N ILE A 15 -6.31 33.63 29.31
CA ILE A 15 -5.19 34.23 28.55
C ILE A 15 -4.19 33.21 27.99
N GLY A 16 -4.16 33.10 26.65
CA GLY A 16 -3.28 32.19 25.90
C GLY A 16 -3.44 32.33 24.39
N LEU A 17 -3.28 33.56 23.88
CA LEU A 17 -3.61 33.97 22.52
C LEU A 17 -2.96 33.11 21.41
N SER A 18 -3.78 32.82 20.41
CA SER A 18 -3.43 32.31 19.09
C SER A 18 -2.15 32.90 18.46
N ARG A 19 -1.25 32.03 17.98
CA ARG A 19 -0.35 32.34 16.85
C ARG A 19 -0.29 31.18 15.85
N LEU A 20 -1.29 31.12 14.98
CA LEU A 20 -1.14 30.49 13.68
C LEU A 20 -0.23 31.37 12.82
N VAL A 21 0.98 30.93 12.52
CA VAL A 21 1.86 31.58 11.54
C VAL A 21 1.92 30.77 10.25
N SER A 22 0.97 31.06 9.36
CA SER A 22 1.00 30.58 7.97
C SER A 22 2.08 31.33 7.19
N ASN A 23 3.23 30.68 6.94
CA ASN A 23 4.22 31.21 5.99
C ASN A 23 3.73 31.00 4.56
N PHE A 24 2.90 31.92 4.07
CA PHE A 24 2.31 31.90 2.73
C PHE A 24 2.63 33.17 1.92
N PHE A 25 3.89 33.29 1.50
CA PHE A 25 4.33 34.22 0.45
C PHE A 25 5.33 33.44 -0.44
N ARG A 26 4.96 33.02 -1.65
CA ARG A 26 4.81 33.81 -2.88
C ARG A 26 6.14 34.37 -3.38
N ASN A 27 6.90 33.56 -4.11
CA ASN A 27 7.88 34.04 -5.10
C ASN A 27 7.33 33.79 -6.50
N LEU A 28 7.11 34.87 -7.23
CA LEU A 28 6.71 34.90 -8.64
C LEU A 28 7.78 35.71 -9.37
N SER A 29 8.61 35.04 -10.18
CA SER A 29 9.57 35.69 -11.07
C SER A 29 9.54 35.02 -12.43
N THR A 30 9.24 35.81 -13.46
CA THR A 30 9.17 35.42 -14.87
C THR A 30 10.48 35.80 -15.56
N ALA A 31 11.03 34.91 -16.38
CA ALA A 31 12.02 35.25 -17.41
C ALA A 31 12.01 34.19 -18.53
N SER A 32 12.33 34.60 -19.76
CA SER A 32 12.10 33.89 -21.02
C SER A 32 13.40 33.47 -21.73
N SER A 33 13.38 32.34 -22.48
CA SER A 33 13.69 32.28 -23.93
C SER A 33 13.97 30.86 -24.45
N THR A 34 13.11 30.42 -25.37
CA THR A 34 13.34 29.80 -26.71
C THR A 34 14.59 28.96 -27.08
N GLN A 35 14.30 27.89 -27.84
CA GLN A 35 15.10 27.14 -28.85
C GLN A 35 15.76 25.79 -28.47
N ASN A 36 15.97 24.97 -29.51
CA ASN A 36 15.93 23.50 -29.54
C ASN A 36 17.10 22.94 -30.41
N PRO A 37 17.12 21.65 -30.78
CA PRO A 37 17.59 20.47 -30.03
C PRO A 37 19.07 20.12 -30.32
N ARG A 38 19.70 19.32 -29.44
CA ARG A 38 20.83 18.44 -29.86
C ARG A 38 20.70 17.07 -29.24
N ALA A 39 20.52 16.06 -30.08
CA ALA A 39 20.45 14.67 -29.66
C ALA A 39 21.85 14.17 -29.24
N SER A 40 21.98 13.80 -27.97
CA SER A 40 23.12 13.05 -27.45
C SER A 40 22.60 11.79 -26.78
N SER A 41 22.60 10.69 -27.52
CA SER A 41 22.27 9.36 -27.02
C SER A 41 23.28 8.92 -25.95
N SER A 42 22.99 9.25 -24.69
CA SER A 42 23.63 8.59 -23.55
C SER A 42 22.63 7.62 -22.93
N SER A 43 23.00 6.34 -22.96
CA SER A 43 22.30 5.23 -22.32
C SER A 43 22.44 5.35 -20.80
N ALA A 44 21.82 6.38 -20.22
CA ALA A 44 21.76 6.59 -18.79
C ALA A 44 21.05 5.40 -18.15
N SER A 45 21.83 4.45 -17.64
CA SER A 45 21.40 3.30 -16.87
C SER A 45 20.72 3.79 -15.60
N LYS A 46 19.43 4.07 -15.70
CA LYS A 46 18.62 4.64 -14.61
C LYS A 46 18.64 3.66 -13.44
N LYS A 47 19.53 3.92 -12.46
CA LYS A 47 19.57 3.24 -11.16
C LYS A 47 18.12 3.01 -10.70
N PRO A 48 17.73 1.77 -10.36
CA PRO A 48 16.31 1.41 -10.29
C PRO A 48 15.59 2.29 -9.27
N LYS A 49 14.78 3.24 -9.78
CA LYS A 49 14.08 4.24 -8.98
C LYS A 49 13.27 3.52 -7.92
N ARG A 50 13.70 3.65 -6.65
CA ARG A 50 13.33 2.81 -5.50
C ARG A 50 11.86 2.37 -5.58
N LYS A 51 11.64 1.08 -5.90
CA LYS A 51 10.29 0.55 -6.21
C LYS A 51 9.33 0.89 -5.06
N LYS A 52 8.37 1.78 -5.32
CA LYS A 52 7.36 2.21 -4.35
C LYS A 52 6.60 0.97 -3.87
N LYS A 53 6.54 0.72 -2.56
CA LYS A 53 5.86 -0.45 -1.99
C LYS A 53 4.40 -0.51 -2.48
N LYS A 54 3.97 -1.70 -2.91
CA LYS A 54 2.69 -1.95 -3.56
C LYS A 54 1.69 -2.67 -2.64
N ASN A 55 0.41 -2.45 -2.92
CA ASN A 55 -0.75 -3.18 -2.41
C ASN A 55 -0.87 -4.54 -3.14
N LEU A 56 -1.51 -5.55 -2.54
CA LEU A 56 -1.78 -6.84 -3.20
C LEU A 56 -2.48 -6.65 -4.55
N PHE A 57 -3.50 -5.78 -4.62
CA PHE A 57 -4.24 -5.54 -5.87
C PHE A 57 -3.40 -4.83 -6.95
N GLU A 58 -2.48 -3.93 -6.54
CA GLU A 58 -1.52 -3.34 -7.48
C GLU A 58 -0.49 -4.36 -7.98
N VAL A 59 -0.16 -5.41 -7.22
CA VAL A 59 0.72 -6.51 -7.66
C VAL A 59 -0.04 -7.46 -8.58
N ALA A 60 -1.26 -7.84 -8.20
CA ALA A 60 -2.21 -8.63 -8.97
C ALA A 60 -2.49 -8.03 -10.36
N GLN A 61 -2.60 -6.69 -10.46
CA GLN A 61 -2.84 -6.00 -11.73
C GLN A 61 -1.71 -6.18 -12.77
N PHE A 62 -0.49 -6.51 -12.34
CA PHE A 62 0.62 -6.81 -13.26
C PHE A 62 0.71 -8.30 -13.66
N LEU A 63 -0.19 -9.15 -13.13
CA LEU A 63 -0.25 -10.57 -13.41
C LEU A 63 -1.48 -10.89 -14.28
N PRO A 64 -1.41 -11.92 -15.15
CA PRO A 64 -2.59 -12.38 -15.88
C PRO A 64 -3.64 -12.88 -14.89
N ASN A 65 -4.92 -12.80 -15.26
CA ASN A 65 -6.05 -13.21 -14.43
C ASN A 65 -6.02 -12.61 -13.01
N TRP A 66 -5.53 -11.38 -12.86
CA TRP A 66 -5.35 -10.71 -11.55
C TRP A 66 -4.49 -11.49 -10.54
N GLY A 67 -3.58 -12.34 -11.01
CA GLY A 67 -2.72 -13.13 -10.12
C GLY A 67 -3.44 -14.29 -9.41
N LEU A 68 -4.59 -14.75 -9.90
CA LEU A 68 -5.22 -16.00 -9.46
C LEU A 68 -4.30 -17.19 -9.76
N GLY A 69 -4.13 -18.09 -8.79
CA GLY A 69 -3.19 -19.22 -8.82
C GLY A 69 -1.73 -18.86 -8.46
N TYR A 70 -1.39 -17.57 -8.36
CA TYR A 70 -0.02 -17.13 -8.07
C TYR A 70 0.23 -16.95 -6.56
N HIS A 71 1.48 -17.20 -6.15
CA HIS A 71 1.93 -17.01 -4.77
C HIS A 71 2.35 -15.56 -4.50
N MET A 72 1.80 -15.00 -3.42
CA MET A 72 2.13 -13.68 -2.91
C MET A 72 2.42 -13.72 -1.41
N ALA A 73 3.31 -12.86 -0.94
CA ALA A 73 3.60 -12.71 0.48
C ALA A 73 3.82 -11.24 0.83
N LYS A 74 3.75 -10.92 2.13
CA LYS A 74 4.21 -9.62 2.63
C LYS A 74 5.74 -9.60 2.63
N THR A 75 6.34 -8.41 2.52
CA THR A 75 7.81 -8.25 2.45
C THR A 75 8.52 -8.76 3.70
N HIS A 76 7.86 -8.71 4.86
CA HIS A 76 8.37 -9.18 6.16
C HIS A 76 7.97 -10.62 6.49
N TRP A 77 7.31 -11.33 5.56
CA TRP A 77 7.03 -12.76 5.71
C TRP A 77 8.11 -13.56 4.99
N THR A 78 8.70 -14.50 5.72
CA THR A 78 9.69 -15.49 5.29
C THR A 78 8.99 -16.78 4.89
N ASP A 79 8.23 -17.37 5.81
CA ASP A 79 7.75 -18.76 5.73
C ASP A 79 6.25 -18.89 5.41
N VAL A 80 5.59 -17.76 5.13
CA VAL A 80 4.15 -17.68 4.85
C VAL A 80 3.94 -17.01 3.50
N SER A 81 3.47 -17.80 2.53
CA SER A 81 2.92 -17.31 1.27
C SER A 81 1.46 -17.75 1.12
N TYR A 82 0.68 -16.92 0.43
CA TYR A 82 -0.70 -17.20 0.05
C TYR A 82 -0.76 -17.40 -1.46
N GLN A 83 -1.32 -18.50 -1.91
CA GLN A 83 -1.76 -18.67 -3.28
C GLN A 83 -3.14 -18.01 -3.43
N ILE A 84 -3.29 -17.04 -4.33
CA ILE A 84 -4.54 -16.29 -4.43
C ILE A 84 -5.59 -17.11 -5.21
N THR A 85 -6.74 -17.40 -4.59
CA THR A 85 -7.80 -18.25 -5.19
C THR A 85 -9.03 -17.47 -5.62
N LYS A 86 -9.34 -16.35 -4.96
CA LYS A 86 -10.46 -15.48 -5.33
C LYS A 86 -10.16 -14.03 -5.02
N ILE A 87 -10.53 -13.14 -5.93
CA ILE A 87 -10.44 -11.69 -5.77
C ILE A 87 -11.84 -11.10 -6.02
N ASN A 88 -12.24 -10.15 -5.20
CA ASN A 88 -13.43 -9.33 -5.39
C ASN A 88 -13.00 -7.85 -5.30
N LEU A 89 -12.95 -7.17 -6.43
CA LEU A 89 -12.50 -5.78 -6.55
C LEU A 89 -13.65 -4.79 -6.35
N TYR A 90 -13.32 -3.61 -5.85
CA TYR A 90 -14.21 -2.46 -5.88
C TYR A 90 -13.98 -1.62 -7.16
N LYS A 91 -14.79 -0.58 -7.37
CA LYS A 91 -14.85 0.22 -8.62
C LYS A 91 -13.50 0.72 -9.15
N ASP A 92 -12.53 0.93 -8.27
CA ASP A 92 -11.23 1.52 -8.60
C ASP A 92 -10.12 0.51 -8.90
N GLY A 93 -10.38 -0.80 -8.76
CA GLY A 93 -9.42 -1.88 -8.99
C GLY A 93 -8.22 -1.92 -8.03
N ARG A 94 -8.13 -0.98 -7.09
CA ARG A 94 -7.04 -0.87 -6.10
C ARG A 94 -7.45 -1.36 -4.72
N HIS A 95 -8.74 -1.50 -4.49
CA HIS A 95 -9.32 -2.02 -3.25
C HIS A 95 -10.24 -3.20 -3.53
N GLY A 96 -10.49 -3.98 -2.49
CA GLY A 96 -11.32 -5.18 -2.59
C GLY A 96 -11.10 -6.13 -1.42
N LYS A 97 -11.55 -7.36 -1.61
CA LYS A 97 -11.33 -8.52 -0.74
C LYS A 97 -10.60 -9.59 -1.54
N ALA A 98 -9.70 -10.34 -0.90
CA ALA A 98 -9.05 -11.49 -1.51
C ALA A 98 -9.11 -12.70 -0.56
N TRP A 99 -9.15 -13.89 -1.15
CA TRP A 99 -9.06 -15.18 -0.51
C TRP A 99 -7.91 -15.96 -1.13
N GLY A 100 -7.27 -16.80 -0.33
CA GLY A 100 -6.14 -17.59 -0.76
C GLY A 100 -5.85 -18.74 0.17
N VAL A 101 -5.21 -19.76 -0.38
CA VAL A 101 -4.72 -20.95 0.32
C VAL A 101 -3.36 -20.61 0.89
N VAL A 102 -3.12 -20.89 2.17
CA VAL A 102 -1.77 -20.73 2.75
C VAL A 102 -0.97 -21.96 2.33
N HIS A 103 0.31 -21.82 2.01
CA HIS A 103 1.16 -22.95 1.59
C HIS A 103 1.34 -24.08 2.66
N LYS A 104 0.63 -24.02 3.79
CA LYS A 104 0.56 -25.03 4.86
C LYS A 104 -0.88 -25.40 5.27
N ASP A 105 -1.90 -24.77 4.68
CA ASP A 105 -3.32 -24.98 4.98
C ASP A 105 -4.10 -25.19 3.68
N ASP A 106 -4.73 -26.34 3.47
CA ASP A 106 -5.47 -26.63 2.21
C ASP A 106 -6.79 -25.83 2.04
N ALA A 107 -7.23 -25.11 3.08
CA ALA A 107 -8.48 -24.36 3.07
C ALA A 107 -8.28 -22.90 2.60
N PRO A 108 -9.13 -22.38 1.67
CA PRO A 108 -9.06 -21.00 1.21
C PRO A 108 -9.50 -20.01 2.30
N LYS A 109 -8.53 -19.37 2.95
CA LYS A 109 -8.75 -18.38 4.02
C LYS A 109 -8.82 -16.96 3.44
N LYS A 110 -9.55 -16.07 4.11
CA LYS A 110 -9.61 -14.63 3.74
C LYS A 110 -8.26 -13.97 4.01
N VAL A 111 -7.63 -13.40 2.99
CA VAL A 111 -6.32 -12.77 3.12
C VAL A 111 -6.44 -11.45 3.88
N SER A 112 -5.69 -11.31 4.97
CA SER A 112 -5.74 -10.13 5.85
C SER A 112 -4.75 -9.04 5.43
N GLY A 113 -5.17 -7.78 5.51
CA GLY A 113 -4.31 -6.63 5.19
C GLY A 113 -3.93 -6.51 3.71
N VAL A 114 -4.81 -6.93 2.79
CA VAL A 114 -4.63 -6.79 1.32
C VAL A 114 -4.19 -5.38 0.91
N HIS A 115 -4.85 -4.33 1.45
CA HIS A 115 -4.56 -2.92 1.17
C HIS A 115 -3.25 -2.40 1.79
N LYS A 116 -2.53 -3.17 2.62
CA LYS A 116 -1.26 -2.68 3.18
C LYS A 116 -0.19 -2.63 2.08
N ARG A 117 0.59 -1.53 2.02
CA ARG A 117 1.68 -1.34 1.06
C ARG A 117 2.94 -2.12 1.46
N CYS A 118 2.83 -3.45 1.45
CA CYS A 118 3.92 -4.36 1.79
C CYS A 118 3.82 -5.71 1.07
N TRP A 119 3.04 -5.82 -0.01
CA TRP A 119 2.91 -7.07 -0.77
C TRP A 119 3.99 -7.17 -1.86
N ARG A 120 4.46 -8.40 -2.08
CA ARG A 120 5.35 -8.79 -3.18
C ARG A 120 4.84 -10.08 -3.83
N TYR A 121 5.06 -10.17 -5.13
CA TYR A 121 4.96 -11.41 -5.89
C TYR A 121 6.15 -12.32 -5.56
N LEU A 122 5.95 -13.64 -5.54
CA LEU A 122 6.97 -14.67 -5.33
C LEU A 122 7.10 -15.55 -6.60
N PRO A 123 8.04 -15.26 -7.52
CA PRO A 123 8.19 -16.01 -8.77
C PRO A 123 8.58 -17.48 -8.58
N HIS A 124 9.25 -17.80 -7.47
CA HIS A 124 9.88 -19.11 -7.25
C HIS A 124 8.85 -20.20 -6.91
N LEU A 125 7.75 -19.81 -6.26
CA LEU A 125 6.63 -20.68 -5.89
C LEU A 125 5.50 -20.65 -6.95
N SER A 126 5.58 -19.75 -7.92
CA SER A 126 4.49 -19.48 -8.85
C SER A 126 4.53 -20.31 -10.13
N LYS A 127 5.28 -21.42 -10.17
CA LYS A 127 5.09 -22.38 -11.25
C LYS A 127 3.66 -22.88 -11.14
N PRO A 128 2.77 -22.64 -12.12
CA PRO A 128 1.60 -23.48 -12.19
C PRO A 128 2.14 -24.90 -12.31
N GLU A 129 1.72 -25.77 -11.40
CA GLU A 129 1.77 -27.20 -11.66
C GLU A 129 1.11 -27.38 -13.02
N LYS A 130 1.91 -27.74 -14.03
CA LYS A 130 1.38 -28.01 -15.35
C LYS A 130 0.46 -29.20 -15.14
N MET A 131 -0.85 -28.98 -15.24
CA MET A 131 -1.83 -30.07 -15.22
C MET A 131 -1.33 -31.13 -16.20
N THR A 132 -0.84 -32.24 -15.66
CA THR A 132 -0.53 -33.41 -16.46
C THR A 132 -1.87 -33.93 -16.95
N PRO A 133 -2.12 -33.95 -18.27
CA PRO A 133 -3.23 -34.74 -18.78
C PRO A 133 -2.85 -36.20 -18.54
N HIS A 134 -3.37 -36.77 -17.46
CA HIS A 134 -3.46 -38.22 -17.32
C HIS A 134 -4.48 -38.70 -18.36
N LEU A 135 -3.95 -39.11 -19.51
CA LEU A 135 -4.58 -40.02 -20.46
C LEU A 135 -4.25 -41.46 -20.02
#